data_AF-X1VDI6-F1
#
_entry.id   AF-X1VDI6-F1
#
_cell.length_a   1.000
_cell.length_b   1.000
_cell.length_c   1.000
_cell.angle_alpha   90.00
_cell.angle_beta   90.00
_cell.angle_gamma   90.00
#
_symmetry.space_group_name_H-M   'P 1'
#
loop_
_entity.id
_entity.type
_entity.pdbx_description
1 polymer ?
#
loop_
_entity_poly.entity_id
_entity_poly.type
_entity_poly.pdbx_seq_one_letter_code
_entity_poly.pdbx_strand_id
1 'polypeptide(L)'
;MNDALSIVKKKALFFIDSLTSKRSIAHETAKRLNMVTDFRNVFLDNQRNESAILFQLNRLQNHALKYGHAIGIGHPYPQTAKAIGKFIRSPEYSGISLVHISSIVRA
;
A
#
# COMPACT_ATOMS: atom_id res chain seq x y z
N MET A 1 -9.31 18.67 2.00
CA MET A 1 -9.42 17.19 2.03
C MET A 1 -10.87 16.73 1.96
N ASN A 2 -11.76 17.28 2.81
CA ASN A 2 -13.18 16.91 2.82
C ASN A 2 -13.86 16.98 1.44
N ASP A 3 -13.70 18.10 0.73
CA ASP A 3 -14.36 18.29 -0.58
C ASP A 3 -13.85 17.32 -1.64
N ALA A 4 -12.53 17.13 -1.71
CA ALA A 4 -11.90 16.19 -2.62
C ALA A 4 -12.40 14.76 -2.39
N LEU A 5 -12.40 14.30 -1.14
CA LEU A 5 -12.88 12.96 -0.78
C LEU A 5 -14.39 12.81 -0.96
N SER A 6 -15.16 13.88 -0.75
CA SER A 6 -16.60 13.88 -1.04
C SER A 6 -16.89 13.65 -2.52
N ILE A 7 -16.07 14.22 -3.43
CA ILE A 7 -16.17 13.97 -4.87
C ILE A 7 -15.81 12.51 -5.19
N VAL A 8 -14.75 11.98 -4.59
CA VAL A 8 -14.35 10.56 -4.75
C VAL A 8 -15.47 9.62 -4.27
N LYS A 9 -16.06 9.91 -3.11
CA LYS A 9 -17.20 9.15 -2.56
C LYS A 9 -18.41 9.17 -3.49
N LYS A 10 -18.77 10.33 -4.05
CA LYS A 10 -19.89 10.45 -5.00
C LYS A 10 -19.72 9.58 -6.24
N LYS A 11 -18.47 9.24 -6.60
CA LYS A 11 -18.15 8.31 -7.70
C LYS A 11 -18.09 6.84 -7.26
N ALA A 12 -18.49 6.52 -6.03
CA ALA A 12 -18.41 5.19 -5.43
C ALA A 12 -17.00 4.56 -5.49
N LEU A 13 -15.96 5.39 -5.37
CA LEU A 13 -14.57 4.94 -5.33
C LEU A 13 -14.05 4.84 -3.89
N PHE A 14 -13.13 3.90 -3.67
CA PHE A 14 -12.36 3.83 -2.43
C PHE A 14 -11.19 4.83 -2.45
N PHE A 15 -10.59 5.08 -1.28
CA PHE A 15 -9.41 5.93 -1.15
C PHE A 15 -8.31 5.26 -0.32
N ILE A 16 -7.08 5.27 -0.83
CA ILE A 16 -5.89 4.80 -0.09
C ILE A 16 -5.01 5.99 0.26
N ASP A 17 -4.76 6.19 1.56
CA ASP A 17 -3.83 7.21 2.02
C ASP A 17 -2.39 6.71 1.87
N SER A 18 -1.59 7.40 1.04
CA SER A 18 -0.18 7.08 0.87
C SER A 18 0.70 7.53 2.03
N LEU A 19 0.16 8.25 3.02
CA LEU A 19 0.86 8.74 4.21
C LEU A 19 2.19 9.42 3.88
N THR A 20 2.16 10.37 2.94
CA THR A 20 3.33 11.19 2.58
C THR A 20 3.76 12.14 3.71
N SER A 21 2.89 12.36 4.70
CA SER A 21 3.19 13.09 5.93
C SER A 21 2.63 12.37 7.14
N LYS A 22 3.36 12.40 8.27
CA LYS A 22 2.87 11.90 9.57
C LYS A 22 1.62 12.65 10.07
N ARG A 23 1.34 13.83 9.52
CA ARG A 23 0.16 14.64 9.84
C ARG A 23 -0.97 14.49 8.79
N SER A 24 -0.96 13.42 8.00
CA SER A 24 -2.05 13.18 7.04
C SER A 24 -3.39 13.15 7.77
N ILE A 25 -4.35 13.92 7.27
CA ILE A 25 -5.74 13.90 7.73
C ILE A 25 -6.64 13.10 6.77
N ALA A 26 -6.08 12.53 5.70
CA ALA A 26 -6.86 11.97 4.61
C ALA A 26 -7.59 10.68 5.00
N HIS A 27 -6.89 9.72 5.61
CA HIS A 27 -7.51 8.49 6.12
C HIS A 27 -8.65 8.79 7.11
N GLU A 28 -8.41 9.62 8.13
CA GLU A 28 -9.44 9.99 9.11
C GLU A 28 -10.62 10.74 8.48
N THR A 29 -10.36 11.59 7.48
CA THR A 29 -11.44 12.26 6.75
C THR A 29 -12.26 11.27 5.93
N ALA A 30 -11.62 10.32 5.25
CA ALA A 30 -12.30 9.27 4.48
C ALA A 30 -13.16 8.38 5.38
N LYS A 31 -12.67 8.00 6.57
CA LYS A 31 -13.44 7.27 7.58
C LYS A 31 -14.65 8.05 8.06
N ARG A 32 -14.51 9.34 8.40
CA ARG A 32 -15.66 10.19 8.78
C ARG A 32 -16.69 10.33 7.68
N LEU A 33 -16.26 10.26 6.42
CA LEU A 33 -17.14 10.26 5.26
C LEU A 33 -17.74 8.87 4.97
N ASN A 34 -17.51 7.84 5.79
CA ASN A 34 -17.95 6.46 5.55
C ASN A 34 -17.53 5.95 4.16
N MET A 35 -16.29 6.23 3.77
CA MET A 35 -15.70 5.70 2.55
C MET A 35 -14.95 4.40 2.83
N VAL A 36 -14.96 3.49 1.86
CA VAL A 36 -14.00 2.39 1.81
C VAL A 36 -12.59 2.99 1.74
N THR A 37 -11.79 2.79 2.79
CA THR A 37 -10.46 3.41 2.88
C THR A 37 -9.48 2.59 3.69
N ASP A 38 -8.21 2.73 3.35
CA ASP A 38 -7.09 2.22 4.14
C ASP A 38 -5.86 3.09 3.90
N PHE A 39 -4.72 2.72 4.47
CA PHE A 39 -3.47 3.45 4.34
C PHE A 39 -2.28 2.53 4.08
N ARG A 40 -1.23 3.10 3.53
CA ARG A 40 0.02 2.40 3.25
C ARG A 40 0.73 1.96 4.54
N ASN A 41 1.11 0.68 4.62
CA ASN A 41 1.99 0.18 5.69
C ASN A 41 3.47 0.40 5.37
N VAL A 42 3.90 0.14 4.13
CA VAL A 42 5.32 0.24 3.70
C VAL A 42 5.47 1.05 2.41
N PHE A 43 6.43 1.96 2.37
CA PHE A 43 6.82 2.67 1.15
C PHE A 43 8.01 1.93 0.54
N LEU A 44 7.88 1.48 -0.70
CA LEU A 44 8.79 0.48 -1.27
C LEU A 44 10.08 1.09 -1.80
N ASP A 45 10.02 2.27 -2.42
CA ASP A 45 11.11 2.80 -3.23
C ASP A 45 11.48 4.25 -2.90
N ASN A 46 11.51 4.55 -1.60
CA ASN A 46 12.11 5.79 -1.09
C ASN A 46 13.58 5.96 -1.53
N GLN A 47 14.28 4.84 -1.73
CA GLN A 47 15.57 4.79 -2.39
C GLN A 47 15.42 3.97 -3.67
N ARG A 48 15.84 4.53 -4.81
CA ARG A 48 15.80 3.85 -6.14
C ARG A 48 16.93 2.82 -6.29
N ASN A 49 17.05 1.94 -5.30
CA ASN A 49 18.05 0.89 -5.21
C ASN A 49 17.34 -0.45 -4.99
N GLU A 50 17.65 -1.44 -5.80
CA GLU A 50 16.96 -2.73 -5.80
C GLU A 50 17.03 -3.46 -4.45
N SER A 51 18.21 -3.46 -3.79
CA SER A 51 18.39 -4.10 -2.48
C SER A 51 17.58 -3.39 -1.39
N ALA A 52 17.51 -2.05 -1.42
CA ALA A 52 16.67 -1.30 -0.50
C ALA A 52 15.18 -1.61 -0.70
N ILE A 53 14.74 -1.75 -1.96
CA ILE A 53 13.35 -2.11 -2.28
C ILE A 53 13.03 -3.55 -1.85
N LEU A 54 13.94 -4.50 -2.07
CA LEU A 54 13.81 -5.88 -1.58
C LEU A 54 13.66 -5.93 -0.05
N PHE A 55 14.44 -5.14 0.67
CA PHE A 55 14.29 -5.00 2.11
C PHE A 55 12.89 -4.50 2.51
N GLN A 56 12.34 -3.51 1.82
CA GLN A 56 10.98 -3.03 2.08
C GLN A 56 9.90 -4.08 1.72
N LEU A 57 10.09 -4.86 0.66
CA LEU A 57 9.18 -5.96 0.29
C LEU A 57 9.15 -7.05 1.38
N ASN A 58 10.30 -7.42 1.92
CA ASN A 58 10.37 -8.35 3.06
C ASN A 58 9.66 -7.79 4.30
N ARG A 59 9.81 -6.49 4.58
CA ARG A 59 9.05 -5.83 5.65
C ARG A 59 7.55 -5.84 5.40
N LEU A 60 7.13 -5.67 4.15
CA LEU A 60 5.72 -5.73 3.76
C LEU A 60 5.15 -7.14 3.97
N GLN A 61 5.88 -8.18 3.57
CA GLN A 61 5.50 -9.58 3.83
C GLN A 61 5.35 -9.84 5.32
N ASN A 62 6.32 -9.45 6.14
CA ASN A 62 6.25 -9.63 7.59
C ASN A 62 5.04 -8.90 8.20
N HIS A 63 4.68 -7.74 7.65
CA HIS A 63 3.47 -7.03 8.05
C HIS A 63 2.21 -7.84 7.69
N ALA A 64 2.14 -8.35 6.47
CA ALA A 64 1.01 -9.16 6.01
C ALA A 64 0.85 -10.47 6.81
N LEU A 65 1.95 -11.17 7.09
CA LEU A 65 1.93 -12.37 7.93
C LEU A 65 1.45 -12.09 9.35
N LYS A 66 1.77 -10.91 9.90
CA LYS A 66 1.38 -10.54 11.26
C LYS A 66 -0.07 -10.07 11.37
N TYR A 67 -0.56 -9.29 10.41
CA TYR A 67 -1.86 -8.61 10.49
C TYR A 67 -2.90 -9.16 9.50
N GLY A 68 -2.56 -10.20 8.75
CA GLY A 68 -3.42 -10.83 7.74
C GLY A 68 -3.39 -10.14 6.36
N HIS A 69 -3.00 -8.87 6.29
CA HIS A 69 -2.78 -8.15 5.03
C HIS A 69 -1.80 -6.99 5.22
N ALA A 70 -1.27 -6.46 4.12
CA ALA A 70 -0.48 -5.24 4.11
C ALA A 70 -0.51 -4.56 2.74
N ILE A 71 -0.41 -3.23 2.73
CA ILE A 71 -0.41 -2.36 1.57
C ILE A 71 0.99 -1.73 1.43
N GLY A 72 1.66 -2.10 0.34
CA GLY A 72 2.89 -1.45 -0.12
C GLY A 72 2.58 -0.44 -1.22
N ILE A 73 3.22 0.73 -1.21
CA ILE A 73 3.17 1.68 -2.33
C ILE A 73 4.58 1.97 -2.81
N GLY A 74 4.76 1.92 -4.12
CA GLY A 74 5.94 2.38 -4.82
C GLY A 74 5.55 3.02 -6.14
N HIS A 75 6.55 3.29 -6.96
CA HIS A 75 6.45 3.93 -8.27
C HIS A 75 6.91 2.97 -9.37
N PRO A 76 6.54 3.24 -10.63
CA PRO A 76 6.90 2.38 -11.76
C PRO A 76 8.36 2.57 -12.22
N TYR A 77 9.32 2.54 -11.29
CA TYR A 77 10.74 2.55 -11.66
C TYR A 77 11.20 1.15 -12.09
N PRO A 78 12.17 1.04 -13.01
CA PRO A 78 12.76 -0.24 -13.41
C PRO A 78 13.31 -1.04 -12.21
N GLN A 79 13.89 -0.36 -11.22
CA GLN A 79 14.40 -0.96 -9.98
C GLN A 79 13.27 -1.57 -9.15
N THR A 80 12.12 -0.90 -9.06
CA THR A 80 10.94 -1.39 -8.34
C THR A 80 10.39 -2.64 -8.99
N ALA A 81 10.24 -2.63 -10.33
CA ALA A 81 9.80 -3.80 -11.08
C ALA A 81 10.76 -5.00 -10.93
N LYS A 82 12.08 -4.76 -11.04
CA LYS A 82 13.11 -5.80 -10.85
C LYS A 82 13.10 -6.40 -9.45
N ALA A 83 13.00 -5.55 -8.41
CA ALA A 83 12.94 -5.99 -7.03
C ALA A 83 11.69 -6.83 -6.76
N ILE A 84 10.50 -6.41 -7.22
CA ILE A 84 9.27 -7.21 -7.11
C ILE A 84 9.45 -8.57 -7.80
N GLY A 85 10.01 -8.59 -9.01
CA GLY A 85 10.28 -9.84 -9.73
C GLY A 85 11.23 -10.78 -8.98
N LYS A 86 12.29 -10.26 -8.36
CA LYS A 86 13.20 -11.06 -7.53
C LYS A 86 12.53 -11.57 -6.26
N PHE A 87 11.77 -10.70 -5.60
CA PHE A 87 11.05 -11.02 -4.37
C PHE A 87 10.08 -12.20 -4.58
N ILE A 88 9.22 -12.16 -5.59
CA ILE A 88 8.25 -13.25 -5.85
C ILE A 88 8.89 -14.58 -6.28
N ARG A 89 10.16 -14.56 -6.72
CA ARG A 89 10.92 -15.76 -7.08
C ARG A 89 11.82 -16.26 -5.95
N SER A 90 11.93 -15.50 -4.86
CA SER A 90 12.82 -15.86 -3.77
C SER A 90 12.18 -16.96 -2.92
N PRO A 91 12.96 -17.92 -2.39
CA PRO A 91 12.43 -18.98 -1.52
C PRO A 91 11.72 -18.44 -0.26
N GLU A 92 12.08 -17.24 0.18
CA GLU A 92 11.51 -16.58 1.34
C GLU A 92 10.07 -16.08 1.08
N TYR A 93 9.67 -15.89 -0.19
CA TYR A 93 8.30 -15.53 -0.54
C TYR A 93 7.36 -16.71 -0.31
N SER A 94 6.67 -16.67 0.82
CA SER A 94 5.80 -17.75 1.27
C SER A 94 4.72 -17.22 2.22
N GLY A 95 3.59 -17.94 2.30
CA GLY A 95 2.48 -17.60 3.21
C GLY A 95 1.71 -16.33 2.87
N ILE A 96 1.98 -15.70 1.72
CA ILE A 96 1.28 -14.51 1.23
C ILE A 96 0.96 -14.63 -0.26
N SER A 97 0.00 -13.82 -0.72
CA SER A 97 -0.33 -13.66 -2.13
C SER A 97 -0.48 -12.18 -2.48
N LEU A 98 0.06 -11.76 -3.61
CA LEU A 98 -0.24 -10.45 -4.18
C LEU A 98 -1.66 -10.45 -4.73
N VAL A 99 -2.46 -9.46 -4.35
CA VAL A 99 -3.87 -9.32 -4.72
C VAL A 99 -4.19 -7.90 -5.15
N HIS A 100 -5.32 -7.72 -5.83
CA HIS A 100 -5.85 -6.39 -6.10
C HIS A 100 -6.23 -5.70 -4.78
N ILE A 101 -5.85 -4.43 -4.65
CA ILE A 101 -6.14 -3.62 -3.46
C ILE A 101 -7.64 -3.62 -3.10
N SER A 102 -8.52 -3.60 -4.09
CA SER A 102 -9.98 -3.66 -3.91
C SER A 102 -10.47 -4.93 -3.23
N SER A 103 -9.66 -5.99 -3.16
CA SER A 103 -10.03 -7.26 -2.52
C SER A 103 -9.81 -7.24 -1.00
N ILE A 104 -8.99 -6.30 -0.50
CA ILE A 104 -8.60 -6.25 0.93
C ILE A 104 -9.12 -5.01 1.64
N VAL A 105 -9.37 -3.91 0.93
CA VAL A 105 -9.90 -2.68 1.53
C VAL A 105 -11.40 -2.84 1.81
N ARG A 106 -11.85 -2.47 3.00
CA ARG A 106 -13.25 -2.57 3.45
C ARG A 106 -13.77 -1.21 3.96
N ALA A 107 -15.10 -1.07 4.01
CA ALA A 107 -15.79 0.07 4.61
C ALA A 107 -15.79 -0.04 6.14
#